data_AF-A0A9X5XLS0-F1
#
_entry.id   AF-A0A9X5XLS0-F1
#
_cell.length_a   1.000
_cell.length_b   1.000
_cell.length_c   1.000
_cell.angle_alpha   90.00
_cell.angle_beta   90.00
_cell.angle_gamma   90.00
#
_symmetry.space_group_name_H-M   'P 1'
#
loop_
_entity.id
_entity.type
_entity.pdbx_description
1 polymer ?
#
loop_
_entity_poly.entity_id
_entity_poly.type
_entity_poly.pdbx_seq_one_letter_code
_entity_poly.pdbx_strand_id
1 'polypeptide(L)'
;VGAELNRLSRHGWRVLHSIPLADKVDVDHLLIGPGGVFSINTKHHHKKAVWVGDEAVKVDHGKPAPYARKSRAEAKRVVRVLERYCDFPVPVDPVLVFVGVTDLKVVATQLTVRVYRERQVAALAPLSGVLTAEQVEQVYGVARHRQAWRQA
;
A
#
# COMPACT_ATOMS: atom_id res chain seq x y z
N VAL A 1 5.54 -8.87 -6.55
CA VAL A 1 4.41 -8.24 -5.84
C VAL A 1 3.32 -7.82 -6.82
N GLY A 2 3.61 -6.97 -7.82
CA GLY A 2 2.62 -6.56 -8.83
C GLY A 2 1.83 -7.72 -9.47
N ALA A 3 2.49 -8.83 -9.82
CA ALA A 3 1.81 -10.01 -10.36
C ALA A 3 0.80 -10.64 -9.38
N GLU A 4 1.09 -10.67 -8.07
CA GLU A 4 0.13 -11.14 -7.06
C GLU A 4 -1.04 -10.16 -6.94
N LEU A 5 -0.78 -8.85 -6.93
CA LEU A 5 -1.82 -7.82 -6.88
C LEU A 5 -2.75 -7.86 -8.11
N ASN A 6 -2.21 -8.09 -9.31
CA ASN A 6 -3.00 -8.23 -10.54
C ASN A 6 -4.01 -9.38 -10.47
N ARG A 7 -3.71 -10.46 -9.70
CA ARG A 7 -4.65 -11.57 -9.53
C ARG A 7 -5.89 -11.19 -8.73
N LEU A 8 -5.85 -10.09 -7.95
CA LEU A 8 -6.99 -9.63 -7.17
C LEU A 8 -8.07 -9.01 -8.06
N SER A 9 -7.79 -8.68 -9.33
CA SER A 9 -8.79 -8.09 -10.23
C SER A 9 -10.01 -8.96 -10.47
N ARG A 10 -9.88 -10.29 -10.37
CA ARG A 10 -11.01 -11.22 -10.41
C ARG A 10 -11.97 -11.10 -9.21
N HIS A 11 -11.58 -10.35 -8.17
CA HIS A 11 -12.35 -10.09 -6.96
C HIS A 11 -12.82 -8.63 -6.87
N GLY A 12 -12.87 -7.90 -8.00
CA GLY A 12 -13.34 -6.51 -8.04
C GLY A 12 -12.28 -5.47 -7.66
N TRP A 13 -11.00 -5.84 -7.64
CA TRP A 13 -9.91 -4.91 -7.36
C TRP A 13 -9.30 -4.30 -8.63
N ARG A 14 -8.96 -3.01 -8.56
CA ARG A 14 -8.12 -2.31 -9.52
C ARG A 14 -6.75 -2.09 -8.92
N VAL A 15 -5.73 -2.12 -9.78
CA VAL A 15 -4.35 -1.87 -9.35
C VAL A 15 -3.68 -0.89 -10.30
N LEU A 16 -3.04 0.13 -9.72
CA LEU A 16 -2.07 0.97 -10.39
C LEU A 16 -0.67 0.63 -9.88
N HIS A 17 0.31 0.79 -10.76
CA HIS A 17 1.72 0.59 -10.45
C HIS A 17 2.50 1.87 -10.76
N SER A 18 3.53 2.14 -9.97
CA SER A 18 4.46 3.26 -10.13
C SER A 18 3.73 4.59 -10.37
N ILE A 19 2.88 4.96 -9.41
CA ILE A 19 2.18 6.24 -9.48
C ILE A 19 3.17 7.35 -9.14
N PRO A 20 3.47 8.27 -10.08
CA PRO A 20 4.46 9.31 -9.83
C PRO A 20 3.89 10.36 -8.87
N LEU A 21 4.63 10.65 -7.80
CA LEU A 21 4.38 11.79 -6.91
C LEU A 21 5.30 12.97 -7.28
N ALA A 22 5.17 14.11 -6.58
CA ALA A 22 6.19 15.15 -6.65
C ALA A 22 7.55 14.63 -6.12
N ASP A 23 8.63 15.37 -6.42
CA ASP A 23 10.00 15.08 -5.95
C ASP A 23 10.63 13.75 -6.45
N LYS A 24 10.17 13.22 -7.59
CA LYS A 24 10.69 12.00 -8.23
C LYS A 24 10.57 10.74 -7.35
N VAL A 25 9.60 10.73 -6.44
CA VAL A 25 9.22 9.53 -5.68
C VAL A 25 7.94 8.96 -6.30
N ASP A 26 7.75 7.66 -6.25
CA ASP A 26 6.54 6.98 -6.67
C ASP A 26 5.90 6.17 -5.54
N VAL A 27 4.59 6.00 -5.61
CA VAL A 27 3.89 4.95 -4.87
C VAL A 27 4.07 3.67 -5.68
N ASP A 28 4.73 2.66 -5.10
CA ASP A 28 5.06 1.42 -5.81
C ASP A 28 3.79 0.80 -6.41
N HIS A 29 2.75 0.59 -5.59
CA HIS A 29 1.44 0.14 -6.04
C HIS A 29 0.29 0.78 -5.25
N LEU A 30 -0.82 1.03 -5.93
CA LEU A 30 -2.08 1.42 -5.31
C LEU A 30 -3.13 0.37 -5.66
N LEU A 31 -3.66 -0.29 -4.64
CA LEU A 31 -4.71 -1.30 -4.78
C LEU A 31 -6.04 -0.68 -4.33
N ILE A 32 -7.05 -0.73 -5.17
CA ILE A 32 -8.33 -0.03 -4.99
C ILE A 32 -9.44 -1.05 -5.16
N GLY A 33 -10.30 -1.24 -4.16
CA GLY A 33 -11.33 -2.25 -4.27
C GLY A 33 -12.33 -2.25 -3.11
N PRO A 34 -13.15 -3.30 -2.99
CA PRO A 34 -14.29 -3.33 -2.07
C PRO A 34 -13.91 -3.12 -0.60
N GLY A 35 -12.69 -3.49 -0.22
CA GLY A 35 -12.14 -3.32 1.13
C GLY A 35 -11.46 -1.97 1.39
N GLY A 36 -11.51 -1.02 0.44
CA GLY A 36 -10.87 0.29 0.54
C GLY A 36 -9.69 0.45 -0.41
N VAL A 37 -8.82 1.43 -0.10
CA VAL A 37 -7.60 1.69 -0.86
C VAL A 37 -6.38 1.31 -0.03
N PHE A 38 -5.38 0.70 -0.66
CA PHE A 38 -4.11 0.36 -0.03
C PHE A 38 -2.94 1.01 -0.77
N SER A 39 -2.16 1.83 -0.06
CA SER A 39 -0.86 2.32 -0.53
C SER A 39 0.20 1.29 -0.18
N ILE A 40 0.69 0.57 -1.19
CA ILE A 40 1.56 -0.57 -1.01
C ILE A 40 2.98 -0.16 -1.37
N ASN A 41 3.87 -0.24 -0.39
CA ASN A 41 5.29 -0.06 -0.58
C ASN A 41 6.04 -1.40 -0.44
N THR A 42 6.92 -1.69 -1.40
CA THR A 42 7.68 -2.94 -1.47
C THR A 42 9.13 -2.73 -1.04
N LYS A 43 9.66 -3.63 -0.22
CA LYS A 43 11.05 -3.66 0.22
C LYS A 43 11.69 -5.01 -0.07
N HIS A 44 12.71 -4.99 -0.92
CA HIS A 44 13.45 -6.18 -1.29
C HIS A 44 14.69 -6.35 -0.41
N HIS A 45 14.77 -7.45 0.32
CA HIS A 45 15.88 -7.80 1.19
C HIS A 45 16.22 -9.29 1.04
N HIS A 46 17.01 -9.62 0.02
CA HIS A 46 17.35 -11.00 -0.33
C HIS A 46 18.14 -11.71 0.79
N LYS A 47 17.61 -12.84 1.25
CA LYS A 47 18.20 -13.72 2.28
C LYS A 47 18.42 -13.05 3.65
N LYS A 48 17.62 -12.03 3.97
CA LYS A 48 17.70 -11.31 5.25
C LYS A 48 16.48 -11.57 6.12
N ALA A 49 16.68 -11.58 7.43
CA ALA A 49 15.59 -11.59 8.39
C ALA A 49 15.08 -10.17 8.63
N VAL A 50 13.76 -10.00 8.71
CA VAL A 50 13.13 -8.71 8.96
C VAL A 50 12.30 -8.77 10.24
N TRP A 51 12.53 -7.79 11.11
CA TRP A 51 11.70 -7.53 12.27
C TRP A 51 10.99 -6.19 12.10
N VAL A 52 9.70 -6.15 12.34
CA VAL A 52 8.88 -4.94 12.26
C VAL A 52 8.28 -4.65 13.63
N GLY A 53 8.64 -3.49 14.18
CA GLY A 53 7.98 -2.88 15.34
C GLY A 53 7.32 -1.55 14.99
N ASP A 54 6.85 -0.82 16.01
CA ASP A 54 5.96 0.35 15.86
C ASP A 54 6.51 1.47 14.97
N GLU A 55 7.74 1.89 15.28
CA GLU A 55 8.37 3.05 14.65
C GLU A 55 9.52 2.66 13.72
N ALA A 56 9.96 1.40 13.77
CA ALA A 56 11.11 0.97 13.02
C ALA A 56 11.04 -0.48 12.55
N VAL A 57 11.67 -0.69 11.40
CA VAL A 57 11.98 -2.00 10.83
C VAL A 57 13.47 -2.24 10.98
N LYS A 58 13.84 -3.43 11.43
CA LYS A 58 15.23 -3.90 11.45
C LYS A 58 15.39 -5.01 10.41
N VAL A 59 16.48 -4.93 9.67
CA VAL A 59 16.87 -5.94 8.68
C VAL A 59 18.20 -6.53 9.14
N ASP A 60 18.22 -7.81 9.48
CA ASP A 60 19.29 -8.47 10.24
C ASP A 60 19.76 -7.63 11.44
N HIS A 61 21.07 -7.45 11.60
CA HIS A 61 21.71 -6.61 12.61
C HIS A 61 21.86 -5.14 12.16
N GLY A 62 21.12 -4.72 11.14
CA GLY A 62 21.16 -3.36 10.60
C GLY A 62 20.55 -2.30 11.52
N LYS A 63 20.85 -1.04 11.22
CA LYS A 63 20.25 0.11 11.91
C LYS A 63 18.72 0.12 11.69
N PRO A 64 17.92 0.56 12.69
CA PRO A 64 16.48 0.69 12.53
C PRO A 64 16.13 1.67 11.40
N ALA A 65 15.21 1.27 10.52
CA ALA A 65 14.73 2.07 9.39
C ALA A 65 13.26 2.49 9.60
N PRO A 66 12.87 3.73 9.28
CA PRO A 66 11.54 4.26 9.56
C PRO A 66 10.50 3.88 8.50
N TYR A 67 10.47 2.61 8.04
CA TYR A 67 9.59 2.18 6.94
C TYR A 67 8.11 2.36 7.29
N ALA A 68 7.68 2.01 8.51
CA ALA A 68 6.30 2.17 8.96
C ALA A 68 5.86 3.64 8.93
N ARG A 69 6.68 4.54 9.50
CA ARG A 69 6.42 5.98 9.48
C ARG A 69 6.32 6.55 8.06
N LYS A 70 7.23 6.14 7.17
CA LYS A 70 7.21 6.57 5.76
C LYS A 70 5.97 6.08 5.03
N SER A 71 5.58 4.82 5.23
CA SER A 71 4.38 4.23 4.62
C SER A 71 3.10 4.93 5.09
N ARG A 72 2.97 5.27 6.38
CA ARG A 72 1.85 6.09 6.88
C ARG A 72 1.80 7.48 6.23
N ALA A 73 2.96 8.12 6.06
CA ALA A 73 3.04 9.43 5.42
C ALA A 73 2.64 9.37 3.93
N GLU A 74 3.01 8.30 3.23
CA GLU A 74 2.61 8.03 1.84
C GLU A 74 1.09 7.82 1.73
N ALA A 75 0.49 6.96 2.55
CA ALA A 75 -0.96 6.77 2.58
C ALA A 75 -1.71 8.10 2.83
N LYS A 76 -1.24 8.94 3.76
CA LYS A 76 -1.81 10.28 3.98
C LYS A 76 -1.71 11.20 2.76
N ARG A 77 -0.68 11.07 1.93
CA ARG A 77 -0.58 11.83 0.66
C ARG A 77 -1.63 11.34 -0.33
N VAL A 78 -1.80 10.03 -0.46
CA VAL A 78 -2.83 9.41 -1.32
C VAL A 78 -4.22 9.89 -0.90
N VAL A 79 -4.55 9.85 0.40
CA VAL A 79 -5.84 10.39 0.93
C VAL A 79 -6.06 11.82 0.44
N ARG A 80 -5.09 12.71 0.68
CA ARG A 80 -5.20 14.13 0.28
C ARG A 80 -5.37 14.35 -1.21
N VAL A 81 -4.90 13.44 -2.06
CA VAL A 81 -5.13 13.51 -3.50
C VAL A 81 -6.55 13.08 -3.82
N LEU A 82 -6.96 11.91 -3.34
CA LEU A 82 -8.26 11.33 -3.66
C LEU A 82 -9.42 12.17 -3.14
N GLU A 83 -9.31 12.75 -1.95
CA GLU A 83 -10.31 13.65 -1.35
C GLU A 83 -10.55 14.95 -2.14
N ARG A 84 -9.63 15.36 -3.02
CA ARG A 84 -9.85 16.55 -3.87
C ARG A 84 -10.79 16.27 -5.03
N TYR A 85 -10.96 15.01 -5.40
CA TYR A 85 -11.63 14.60 -6.63
C TYR A 85 -12.79 13.63 -6.39
N CYS A 86 -12.83 12.95 -5.23
CA CYS A 86 -13.94 12.12 -4.79
C CYS A 86 -14.79 12.91 -3.79
N ASP A 87 -16.12 12.83 -3.93
CA ASP A 87 -17.11 13.47 -3.06
C ASP A 87 -17.52 12.60 -1.86
N PHE A 88 -16.79 11.51 -1.60
CA PHE A 88 -16.97 10.60 -0.48
C PHE A 88 -15.62 10.30 0.20
N PRO A 89 -15.63 9.86 1.48
CA PRO A 89 -14.40 9.46 2.17
C PRO A 89 -13.72 8.28 1.49
N VAL A 90 -12.42 8.42 1.21
CA VAL A 90 -11.61 7.34 0.62
C VAL A 90 -10.54 6.90 1.62
N PRO A 91 -10.82 5.91 2.48
CA PRO A 91 -9.83 5.43 3.44
C PRO A 91 -8.68 4.75 2.71
N VAL A 92 -7.45 5.16 3.05
CA VAL A 92 -6.22 4.57 2.52
C VAL A 92 -5.41 3.96 3.65
N ASP A 93 -5.26 2.64 3.61
CA ASP A 93 -4.44 1.88 4.55
C ASP A 93 -3.01 1.70 4.01
N PRO A 94 -1.97 2.00 4.79
CA PRO A 94 -0.59 1.73 4.40
C PRO A 94 -0.25 0.24 4.52
N VAL A 95 0.46 -0.27 3.51
CA VAL A 95 0.91 -1.67 3.45
C VAL A 95 2.40 -1.74 3.13
N LEU A 96 3.15 -2.51 3.93
CA LEU A 96 4.53 -2.85 3.67
C LEU A 96 4.64 -4.31 3.20
N VAL A 97 5.26 -4.52 2.05
CA VAL A 97 5.51 -5.85 1.50
C VAL A 97 7.00 -6.14 1.46
N PHE A 98 7.43 -7.20 2.13
CA PHE A 98 8.82 -7.65 2.12
C PHE A 98 9.02 -8.82 1.15
N VAL A 99 10.03 -8.69 0.28
CA VAL A 99 10.34 -9.65 -0.78
C VAL A 99 11.73 -10.23 -0.57
N GLY A 100 11.87 -11.54 -0.76
CA GLY A 100 13.15 -12.25 -0.68
C GLY A 100 13.69 -12.47 0.74
N VAL A 101 12.92 -12.12 1.77
CA VAL A 101 13.31 -12.29 3.18
C VAL A 101 13.25 -13.76 3.61
N THR A 102 14.16 -14.16 4.50
CA THR A 102 14.17 -15.52 5.09
C THR A 102 13.17 -15.63 6.23
N ASP A 103 13.05 -14.57 7.03
CA ASP A 103 12.09 -14.47 8.11
C ASP A 103 11.42 -13.10 8.16
N LEU A 104 10.20 -13.04 8.67
CA LEU A 104 9.41 -11.82 8.85
C LEU A 104 8.66 -11.90 10.17
N LYS A 105 9.21 -11.25 11.20
CA LYS A 105 8.61 -11.15 12.52
C LYS A 105 7.96 -9.79 12.68
N VAL A 106 6.63 -9.79 12.80
CA VAL A 106 5.84 -8.58 13.07
C VAL A 106 5.42 -8.62 14.52
N VAL A 107 5.75 -7.60 15.30
CA VAL A 107 5.31 -7.52 16.70
C VAL A 107 3.80 -7.27 16.73
N ALA A 108 3.09 -7.93 17.64
CA ALA A 108 1.69 -7.65 17.89
C ALA A 108 1.58 -6.25 18.52
N THR A 109 1.30 -5.28 17.67
CA THR A 109 1.29 -3.85 17.99
C THR A 109 0.01 -3.21 17.47
N GLN A 110 -0.43 -2.09 18.04
CA GLN A 110 -1.61 -1.33 17.59
C GLN A 110 -1.42 -0.61 16.22
N LEU A 111 -0.51 -1.09 15.37
CA LEU A 111 -0.12 -0.38 14.17
C LEU A 111 -1.25 -0.28 13.14
N THR A 112 -1.33 0.90 12.54
CA THR A 112 -2.15 1.19 11.36
C THR A 112 -1.50 0.74 10.05
N VAL A 113 -0.37 0.01 10.07
CA VAL A 113 0.35 -0.46 8.88
C VAL A 113 0.26 -1.98 8.77
N ARG A 114 -0.30 -2.48 7.67
CA ARG A 114 -0.35 -3.92 7.39
C ARG A 114 0.99 -4.38 6.82
N VAL A 115 1.46 -5.55 7.25
CA VAL A 115 2.77 -6.07 6.86
C VAL A 115 2.62 -7.47 6.28
N TYR A 116 3.15 -7.67 5.08
CA TYR A 116 3.03 -8.93 4.34
C TYR A 116 4.36 -9.36 3.70
N ARG A 117 4.50 -10.66 3.44
CA ARG A 117 5.35 -11.19 2.36
C ARG A 117 4.61 -11.12 1.04
N GLU A 118 5.35 -11.23 -0.06
CA GLU A 118 4.81 -11.14 -1.44
C GLU A 118 3.51 -11.93 -1.65
N ARG A 119 3.47 -13.23 -1.31
CA ARG A 119 2.28 -14.07 -1.55
C ARG A 119 1.14 -13.78 -0.56
N GLN A 120 1.44 -13.19 0.58
CA GLN A 120 0.43 -12.91 1.62
C GLN A 120 -0.46 -11.72 1.26
N VAL A 121 -0.11 -10.90 0.25
CA VAL A 121 -0.98 -9.82 -0.24
C VAL A 121 -2.32 -10.34 -0.77
N ALA A 122 -2.41 -11.63 -1.14
CA ALA A 122 -3.67 -12.28 -1.50
C ALA A 122 -4.71 -12.25 -0.36
N ALA A 123 -4.30 -12.08 0.89
CA ALA A 123 -5.20 -11.90 2.03
C ALA A 123 -6.00 -10.58 1.98
N LEU A 124 -5.66 -9.64 1.09
CA LEU A 124 -6.45 -8.44 0.84
C LEU A 124 -7.67 -8.73 -0.05
N ALA A 125 -7.63 -9.79 -0.88
CA ALA A 125 -8.68 -10.12 -1.83
C ALA A 125 -10.10 -10.22 -1.25
N PRO A 126 -10.33 -10.89 -0.10
CA PRO A 126 -11.68 -11.05 0.46
C PRO A 126 -12.18 -9.81 1.22
N LEU A 127 -11.38 -8.75 1.38
CA LEU A 127 -11.82 -7.56 2.10
C LEU A 127 -12.91 -6.83 1.32
N SER A 128 -13.98 -6.44 2.01
CA SER A 128 -15.17 -5.82 1.43
C SER A 128 -15.89 -4.90 2.41
N GLY A 129 -16.91 -4.18 1.93
CA GLY A 129 -17.82 -3.39 2.77
C GLY A 129 -17.40 -1.93 2.98
N VAL A 130 -16.36 -1.46 2.28
CA VAL A 130 -15.84 -0.09 2.39
C VAL A 130 -16.21 0.74 1.16
N LEU A 131 -15.93 0.24 -0.05
CA LEU A 131 -16.27 0.91 -1.30
C LEU A 131 -17.25 0.09 -2.11
N THR A 132 -18.23 0.75 -2.73
CA THR A 132 -19.08 0.13 -3.76
C THR A 132 -18.30 -0.07 -5.06
N ALA A 133 -18.80 -0.91 -5.96
CA ALA A 133 -18.16 -1.10 -7.27
C ALA A 133 -18.07 0.22 -8.07
N GLU A 134 -19.07 1.08 -7.98
CA GLU A 134 -19.05 2.41 -8.61
C GLU A 134 -17.98 3.32 -8.01
N GLN A 135 -17.88 3.36 -6.67
CA GLN A 135 -16.83 4.12 -5.98
C GLN A 135 -15.43 3.60 -6.32
N VAL A 136 -15.25 2.29 -6.47
CA VAL A 136 -13.97 1.71 -6.92
C VAL A 136 -13.58 2.24 -8.30
N GLU A 137 -14.51 2.30 -9.25
CA GLU A 137 -14.23 2.83 -10.59
C GLU A 137 -13.99 4.35 -10.57
N GLN A 138 -14.72 5.11 -9.74
CA GLN A 138 -14.47 6.55 -9.56
C GLN A 138 -13.06 6.81 -9.00
N VAL A 139 -12.69 6.14 -7.90
CA VAL A 139 -11.36 6.26 -7.29
C VAL A 139 -10.27 5.84 -8.27
N TYR A 140 -10.46 4.72 -8.97
CA TYR A 140 -9.53 4.26 -10.01
C TYR A 140 -9.38 5.26 -11.16
N GLY A 141 -10.50 5.83 -11.61
CA GLY A 141 -10.56 6.87 -12.63
C GLY A 141 -9.73 8.09 -12.25
N VAL A 142 -9.86 8.60 -11.03
CA VAL A 142 -9.01 9.69 -10.51
C VAL A 142 -7.54 9.26 -10.45
N ALA A 143 -7.27 8.12 -9.79
CA ALA A 143 -5.93 7.69 -9.46
C ALA A 143 -5.05 7.39 -10.68
N ARG A 144 -5.63 6.95 -11.81
CA ARG A 144 -4.87 6.69 -13.04
C ARG A 144 -4.42 7.96 -13.78
N HIS A 145 -4.95 9.14 -13.45
CA HIS A 145 -4.59 10.39 -14.12
C HIS A 145 -3.40 11.06 -13.44
N ARG A 146 -2.26 11.13 -14.14
CA ARG A 146 -1.02 11.78 -13.66
C ARG A 146 -1.23 13.21 -13.14
N GLN A 147 -2.21 13.94 -13.68
CA GLN A 147 -2.50 15.31 -13.26
C GLN A 147 -2.97 15.41 -11.81
N ALA A 148 -3.69 14.40 -11.30
CA ALA A 148 -4.14 14.35 -9.91
C ALA A 148 -2.97 14.37 -8.91
N TRP A 149 -1.81 13.86 -9.32
CA TRP A 149 -0.63 13.66 -8.49
C TRP A 149 0.42 14.77 -8.59
N ARG A 150 0.22 15.78 -9.46
CA ARG A 150 1.25 16.82 -9.72
C ARG A 150 1.61 17.67 -8.50
N GLN A 151 0.72 17.76 -7.52
CA GLN A 151 0.89 18.58 -6.31
C GLN A 151 0.93 17.72 -5.03
N ALA A 152 1.20 16.42 -5.17
CA ALA A 152 1.13 15.42 -4.10
C ALA A 152 2.50 15.10 -3.49
#